data_AF-A0A532B1B1-F1
#
_entry.id   AF-A0A532B1B1-F1
#
_cell.length_a   1.000
_cell.length_b   1.000
_cell.length_c   1.000
_cell.angle_alpha   90.00
_cell.angle_beta   90.00
_cell.angle_gamma   90.00
#
_symmetry.space_group_name_H-M   'P 1'
#
loop_
_entity.id
_entity.type
_entity.pdbx_description
1 polymer ?
#
loop_
_entity_poly.entity_id
_entity_poly.type
_entity_poly.pdbx_seq_one_letter_code
_entity_poly.pdbx_strand_id
1 'polypeptide(L)'
;MDSQPVPFVPPAPKPRASPPSTLQMIRIVYRNPLELWGEPTYNEPWISVTGIGGPLVIANDPGLIRHVLVDNAKNYKMATVRQLILRPILRDGLLTAEGEVWRRSRKA
;
A
#
# COMPACT_ATOMS: atom_id res chain seq x y z
N MET A 1 2.54 -42.27 17.21
CA MET A 1 3.41 -41.10 16.97
C MET A 1 2.57 -40.12 16.16
N ASP A 2 2.07 -39.07 16.81
CA ASP A 2 1.23 -38.07 16.14
C ASP A 2 2.10 -37.20 15.24
N SER A 3 1.93 -37.34 13.92
CA SER A 3 2.57 -36.48 12.94
C SER A 3 1.87 -35.11 12.95
N GLN A 4 2.52 -34.10 13.54
CA GLN A 4 2.06 -32.72 13.38
C GLN A 4 2.14 -32.32 11.90
N PRO A 5 1.05 -31.83 11.28
CA PRO A 5 1.08 -31.42 9.90
C PRO A 5 2.02 -30.22 9.74
N VAL A 6 2.90 -30.27 8.73
CA VAL A 6 3.78 -29.16 8.40
C VAL A 6 2.92 -27.98 7.93
N PRO A 7 3.08 -26.77 8.50
CA PRO A 7 2.35 -25.60 8.05
C PRO A 7 2.64 -25.29 6.57
N PHE A 8 1.60 -25.03 5.78
CA PHE A 8 1.77 -24.53 4.43
C PHE A 8 2.35 -23.11 4.46
N VAL A 9 3.47 -22.90 3.75
CA VAL A 9 4.08 -21.59 3.57
C VAL A 9 3.98 -21.22 2.09
N PRO A 10 3.19 -20.19 1.70
CA PRO A 10 3.09 -19.78 0.31
C PRO A 10 4.43 -19.23 -0.20
N PRO A 11 4.73 -19.37 -1.50
CA PRO A 11 5.92 -18.76 -2.08
C PRO A 11 5.84 -17.24 -1.96
N ALA A 12 6.86 -16.63 -1.36
CA ALA A 12 6.99 -15.18 -1.22
C ALA A 12 8.38 -14.73 -1.68
N PRO A 13 8.52 -13.54 -2.29
CA PRO A 13 9.83 -12.97 -2.57
C PRO A 13 10.55 -12.71 -1.24
N LYS A 14 11.87 -12.92 -1.23
CA LYS A 14 12.70 -12.51 -0.09
C LYS A 14 12.73 -10.97 -0.03
N PRO A 15 12.41 -10.34 1.11
CA PRO A 15 12.49 -8.89 1.24
C PRO A 15 13.90 -8.38 0.92
N ARG A 16 13.98 -7.18 0.36
CA ARG A 16 15.27 -6.57 0.00
C ARG A 16 15.95 -6.01 1.25
N ALA A 17 17.27 -6.21 1.32
CA ALA A 17 18.13 -5.59 2.34
C ALA A 17 18.41 -4.11 2.07
N SER A 18 18.38 -3.69 0.80
CA SER A 18 18.67 -2.31 0.39
C SER A 18 17.64 -1.80 -0.63
N PRO A 19 17.35 -0.48 -0.63
CA PRO A 19 16.44 0.11 -1.62
C PRO A 19 16.94 -0.14 -3.06
N PRO A 20 16.05 -0.50 -4.00
CA PRO A 20 16.41 -0.64 -5.40
C PRO A 20 16.73 0.73 -6.02
N SER A 21 17.56 0.75 -7.07
CA SER A 21 17.75 1.96 -7.88
C SER A 21 16.50 2.27 -8.71
N THR A 22 16.40 3.49 -9.24
CA THR A 22 15.28 3.93 -10.10
C THR A 22 14.95 2.96 -11.23
N LEU A 23 15.95 2.51 -12.00
CA LEU A 23 15.73 1.58 -13.12
C LEU A 23 15.27 0.21 -12.63
N GLN A 24 15.78 -0.23 -11.48
CA GLN A 24 15.33 -1.47 -10.84
C GLN A 24 13.88 -1.34 -10.36
N MET A 25 13.48 -0.21 -9.77
CA MET A 25 12.10 0.04 -9.35
C MET A 25 11.12 -0.12 -10.52
N ILE A 26 11.42 0.48 -11.69
CA ILE A 26 10.56 0.35 -12.88
C ILE A 26 10.41 -1.13 -13.26
N ARG A 27 11.52 -1.86 -13.38
CA ARG A 27 11.49 -3.30 -13.72
C ARG A 27 10.71 -4.12 -12.69
N ILE A 28 10.85 -3.82 -11.40
CA ILE A 28 10.17 -4.52 -10.32
C ILE A 28 8.66 -4.28 -10.39
N VAL A 29 8.21 -3.04 -10.59
CA VAL A 29 6.79 -2.69 -10.70
C VAL A 29 6.10 -3.52 -11.78
N TYR A 30 6.75 -3.73 -12.93
CA TYR A 30 6.19 -4.53 -14.03
C TYR A 30 6.24 -6.04 -13.81
N ARG A 31 7.21 -6.57 -13.04
CA ARG A 31 7.42 -8.02 -12.88
C ARG A 31 6.73 -8.57 -11.63
N ASN A 32 7.00 -7.95 -10.48
CA ASN A 32 6.49 -8.36 -9.18
C ASN A 32 6.61 -7.19 -8.19
N PRO A 33 5.56 -6.38 -8.02
CA PRO A 33 5.63 -5.20 -7.15
C PRO A 33 5.85 -5.55 -5.67
N LEU A 34 5.62 -6.81 -5.25
CA LEU A 34 5.93 -7.23 -3.88
C LEU A 34 7.44 -7.16 -3.58
N GLU A 35 8.30 -7.21 -4.59
CA GLU A 35 9.75 -7.06 -4.39
C GLU A 35 10.19 -5.62 -4.09
N LEU A 36 9.28 -4.63 -4.14
CA LEU A 36 9.58 -3.26 -3.69
C LEU A 36 9.69 -3.17 -2.16
N TRP A 37 9.03 -4.07 -1.44
CA TRP A 37 9.00 -4.05 0.01
C TRP A 37 10.31 -4.61 0.57
N GLY A 38 11.02 -3.78 1.32
CA GLY A 38 12.26 -4.15 2.00
C GLY A 38 11.97 -4.73 3.39
N GLU A 39 13.00 -5.27 4.03
CA GLU A 39 12.91 -5.78 5.41
C GLU A 39 12.32 -4.75 6.40
N PRO A 40 12.68 -3.44 6.35
CA PRO A 40 12.11 -2.44 7.25
C PRO A 40 10.59 -2.24 7.06
N THR A 41 10.06 -2.51 5.87
CA THR A 41 8.62 -2.39 5.60
C THR A 41 7.80 -3.36 6.44
N TYR A 42 8.36 -4.50 6.78
CA TYR A 42 7.64 -5.53 7.54
C TYR A 42 7.83 -5.41 9.05
N ASN A 43 8.92 -4.79 9.49
CA ASN A 43 9.36 -4.85 10.88
C ASN A 43 9.28 -3.49 11.61
N GLU A 44 9.26 -2.37 10.90
CA GLU A 44 9.20 -1.04 11.52
C GLU A 44 7.75 -0.54 11.65
N PRO A 45 7.43 0.22 12.72
CA PRO A 45 6.09 0.80 12.91
C PRO A 45 5.74 1.80 11.80
N TRP A 46 6.74 2.47 11.23
CA TRP A 46 6.59 3.29 10.05
C TRP A 46 7.96 3.52 9.40
N ILE A 47 7.94 3.89 8.12
CA ILE A 47 9.14 4.27 7.38
C ILE A 47 8.82 5.49 6.53
N SER A 48 9.77 6.42 6.44
CA SER A 48 9.71 7.56 5.54
C SER A 48 10.79 7.44 4.49
N VAL A 49 10.39 7.44 3.22
CA VAL A 49 11.31 7.36 2.07
C VAL A 49 11.03 8.51 1.11
N THR A 50 12.07 8.98 0.43
CA THR A 50 11.96 9.99 -0.62
C THR A 50 12.34 9.34 -1.94
N GLY A 51 11.48 9.44 -2.94
CA GLY A 51 11.70 8.84 -4.26
C GLY A 51 11.04 9.60 -5.40
N ILE A 52 10.89 8.94 -6.55
CA ILE A 52 10.38 9.52 -7.81
C ILE A 52 8.91 9.99 -7.70
N GLY A 53 8.21 9.58 -6.64
CA GLY A 53 6.85 10.04 -6.32
C GLY A 53 6.76 11.12 -5.23
N GLY A 54 7.90 11.65 -4.76
CA GLY A 54 7.98 12.54 -3.60
C GLY A 54 8.15 11.78 -2.28
N PRO A 55 7.95 12.45 -1.13
CA PRO A 55 7.95 11.83 0.17
C PRO A 55 6.83 10.79 0.29
N LEU A 56 7.18 9.60 0.74
CA LEU A 56 6.27 8.49 0.99
C LEU A 56 6.45 8.00 2.41
N VAL A 57 5.35 7.89 3.14
CA VAL A 57 5.30 7.25 4.45
C VAL A 57 4.58 5.92 4.32
N ILE A 58 5.22 4.86 4.80
CA ILE A 58 4.61 3.55 5.00
C ILE A 58 4.21 3.47 6.46
N ALA A 59 2.92 3.24 6.73
CA ALA A 59 2.35 3.21 8.07
C ALA A 59 1.94 1.78 8.44
N ASN A 60 2.62 1.20 9.42
CA ASN A 60 2.34 -0.14 9.95
C ASN A 60 1.77 -0.08 11.38
N ASP A 61 2.06 0.99 12.12
CA ASP A 61 1.55 1.23 13.46
C ASP A 61 0.02 1.41 13.45
N PRO A 62 -0.74 0.66 14.27
CA PRO A 62 -2.19 0.78 14.34
C PRO A 62 -2.68 2.19 14.70
N GLY A 63 -1.95 2.91 15.54
CA GLY A 63 -2.27 4.29 15.92
C GLY A 63 -2.12 5.25 14.73
N LEU A 64 -1.03 5.12 13.98
CA LEU A 64 -0.80 5.90 12.76
C LEU A 64 -1.81 5.55 11.66
N ILE A 65 -2.12 4.26 11.46
CA ILE A 65 -3.15 3.81 10.51
C ILE A 65 -4.50 4.43 10.86
N ARG A 66 -4.89 4.39 12.15
CA ARG A 66 -6.13 5.01 12.63
C ARG A 66 -6.11 6.53 12.42
N HIS A 67 -5.00 7.19 12.73
CA HIS A 67 -4.87 8.63 12.53
C HIS A 67 -5.11 9.01 11.07
N VAL A 68 -4.46 8.31 10.14
CA VAL A 68 -4.53 8.61 8.69
C VAL A 68 -5.90 8.24 8.11
N LEU A 69 -6.45 7.09 8.46
CA LEU A 69 -7.66 6.55 7.82
C LEU A 69 -8.98 6.94 8.51
N VAL A 70 -8.94 7.37 9.78
CA VAL A 70 -10.14 7.62 10.59
C VAL A 70 -10.11 9.00 11.22
N ASP A 71 -9.20 9.26 12.15
CA ASP A 71 -9.28 10.44 13.02
C ASP A 71 -8.97 11.74 12.25
N ASN A 72 -8.12 11.66 11.23
CA ASN A 72 -7.65 12.81 10.44
C ASN A 72 -7.83 12.61 8.92
N ALA A 73 -8.75 11.73 8.51
CA ALA A 73 -8.94 11.32 7.12
C ALA A 73 -9.17 12.48 6.14
N LYS A 74 -9.79 13.59 6.57
CA LYS A 74 -10.05 14.78 5.74
C LYS A 74 -8.78 15.46 5.18
N ASN A 75 -7.62 15.22 5.79
CA ASN A 75 -6.33 15.76 5.35
C ASN A 75 -5.59 14.84 4.38
N TYR A 76 -6.16 13.67 4.08
CA TYR A 76 -5.58 12.69 3.16
C TYR A 76 -6.55 12.43 2.02
N LYS A 77 -6.02 12.41 0.80
CA LYS A 77 -6.77 12.06 -0.41
C LYS A 77 -6.18 10.81 -1.04
N MET A 78 -6.99 10.12 -1.84
CA MET A 78 -6.51 9.02 -2.66
C MET A 78 -5.38 9.51 -3.58
N ALA A 79 -4.43 8.62 -3.85
CA ALA A 79 -3.25 8.95 -4.64
C ALA A 79 -3.64 9.50 -6.03
N THR A 80 -3.02 10.61 -6.44
CA THR A 80 -3.33 11.29 -7.71
C THR A 80 -3.20 10.34 -8.91
N VAL A 81 -2.12 9.56 -8.98
CA VAL A 81 -1.87 8.59 -10.07
C VAL A 81 -2.97 7.53 -10.12
N ARG A 82 -3.40 7.01 -8.96
CA ARG A 82 -4.51 6.07 -8.86
C ARG A 82 -5.79 6.69 -9.44
N GLN A 83 -6.12 7.93 -9.07
CA GLN A 83 -7.31 8.61 -9.56
C GLN A 83 -7.25 8.83 -11.08
N LEU A 84 -6.09 9.22 -11.62
CA LEU A 84 -5.90 9.41 -13.07
C LEU A 84 -6.09 8.11 -13.86
N ILE A 85 -5.65 6.97 -13.32
CA ILE A 85 -5.77 5.66 -13.97
C ILE A 85 -7.19 5.09 -13.83
N LEU A 86 -7.78 5.16 -12.64
CA LEU A 86 -9.02 4.43 -12.34
C LEU A 86 -10.30 5.21 -12.65
N ARG A 87 -10.34 6.55 -12.48
CA ARG A 87 -11.57 7.34 -12.71
C ARG A 87 -12.09 7.29 -14.15
N PRO A 88 -11.27 7.23 -15.21
CA PRO A 88 -11.79 7.10 -16.57
C PRO A 88 -12.66 5.85 -16.76
N ILE A 89 -12.35 4.76 -16.04
CA ILE A 89 -13.05 3.48 -16.14
C ILE A 89 -14.17 3.39 -15.10
N LEU A 90 -13.88 3.77 -13.86
CA LEU A 90 -14.74 3.53 -12.70
C LEU A 90 -15.55 4.77 -12.27
N ARG A 91 -15.34 5.93 -12.91
CA ARG A 91 -15.92 7.23 -12.55
C ARG A 91 -15.74 7.49 -11.05
N ASP A 92 -16.82 7.82 -10.34
CA ASP A 92 -16.87 7.93 -8.87
C ASP A 92 -17.46 6.66 -8.24
N GLY A 93 -16.94 5.50 -8.64
CA GLY A 93 -17.28 4.18 -8.11
C GLY A 93 -16.48 3.80 -6.87
N LEU A 94 -16.61 2.54 -6.42
CA LEU A 94 -16.06 2.04 -5.15
C LEU A 94 -14.57 2.36 -4.91
N LEU A 95 -13.75 2.30 -5.97
CA LEU A 95 -12.29 2.45 -5.86
C LEU A 95 -11.79 3.89 -6.05
N THR A 96 -12.68 4.83 -6.36
CA THR A 96 -12.35 6.21 -6.76
C THR A 96 -13.18 7.27 -6.03
N ALA A 97 -14.35 6.89 -5.50
CA ALA A 97 -15.19 7.76 -4.70
C ALA A 97 -14.48 8.20 -3.40
N GLU A 98 -14.61 9.48 -3.08
CA GLU A 98 -14.09 10.07 -1.84
C GLU A 98 -15.18 10.93 -1.16
N GLY A 99 -14.97 11.26 0.11
CA GLY A 99 -15.85 12.16 0.87
C GLY A 99 -17.32 11.72 0.91
N GLU A 100 -18.22 12.66 0.63
CA GLU A 100 -19.67 12.44 0.71
C GLU A 100 -20.20 11.44 -0.33
N VAL A 101 -19.55 11.33 -1.49
CA VAL A 101 -19.92 10.31 -2.49
C VAL A 101 -19.68 8.92 -1.92
N TRP A 102 -18.49 8.66 -1.40
CA TRP A 102 -18.15 7.39 -0.77
C TRP A 102 -19.01 7.09 0.47
N ARG A 103 -19.26 8.10 1.30
CA ARG A 103 -20.09 7.95 2.52
C ARG A 103 -21.53 7.55 2.18
N ARG A 104 -22.11 8.08 1.10
CA ARG A 104 -23.44 7.67 0.62
C ARG A 104 -23.40 6.25 0.08
N SER A 105 -22.42 5.90 -0.76
CA SER A 105 -22.32 4.58 -1.39
C SER A 105 -22.14 3.40 -0.42
N ARG A 106 -21.62 3.62 0.79
CA ARG A 106 -21.43 2.55 1.80
C ARG A 106 -22.65 2.29 2.71
N LYS A 107 -23.63 3.19 2.71
CA LYS A 107 -24.84 3.06 3.54
C LYS A 107 -26.00 2.38 2.81
N ALA A 108 -25.93 2.36 1.48
CA ALA A 108 -26.84 1.60 0.62
C ALA A 108 -26.43 0.13 0.61
#